data_AF-I9Y5R6-F1
#
_entry.id   AF-I9Y5R6-F1
#
_cell.length_a   1.000
_cell.length_b   1.000
_cell.length_c   1.000
_cell.angle_alpha   90.00
_cell.angle_beta   90.00
_cell.angle_gamma   90.00
#
_symmetry.space_group_name_H-M   'P 1'
#
loop_
_entity.id
_entity.type
_entity.pdbx_description
1 polymer ?
#
loop_
_entity_poly.entity_id
_entity_poly.type
_entity_poly.pdbx_seq_one_letter_code
_entity_poly.pdbx_strand_id
1 'polypeptide(L)'
;MEILKKHSLLASIKMPTDLFMPQAGVQTSVYIFKAHEPHDYEKPVKFIDFRNDGFKRTKRGLNETSNPTKRYEEIIKIYKAGLNAKVSKELWGALETIYIEDFIAKPRENKHAKDFNFEAHQKNETKPELKDFKRTIADYLSYEVGLILKNQTPPK
;
A
#
# COMPACT_ATOMS: atom_id res chain seq x y z
N MET A 1 4.08 -14.45 14.55
CA MET A 1 5.02 -13.32 14.78
C MET A 1 5.34 -13.26 16.25
N GLU A 2 6.61 -13.37 16.62
CA GLU A 2 7.02 -13.40 18.04
C GLU A 2 6.86 -12.05 18.74
N ILE A 3 7.09 -10.95 18.01
CA ILE A 3 6.97 -9.58 18.54
C ILE A 3 5.57 -9.31 19.13
N LEU A 4 4.51 -9.84 18.49
CA LEU A 4 3.12 -9.63 18.91
C LEU A 4 2.75 -10.36 20.21
N LYS A 5 3.57 -11.32 20.67
CA LYS A 5 3.35 -11.98 21.97
C LYS A 5 3.63 -11.04 23.15
N LYS A 6 4.42 -9.98 22.93
CA LYS A 6 4.88 -9.04 23.97
C LYS A 6 4.53 -7.58 23.67
N HIS A 7 4.15 -7.27 22.43
CA HIS A 7 3.92 -5.91 21.94
C HIS A 7 2.67 -5.84 21.05
N SER A 8 1.99 -4.69 21.04
CA SER A 8 0.79 -4.47 20.24
C SER A 8 1.12 -3.58 19.06
N LEU A 9 0.90 -4.06 17.84
CA LEU A 9 0.95 -3.20 16.65
C LEU A 9 -0.20 -2.18 16.73
N LEU A 10 0.13 -0.90 16.65
CA LEU A 10 -0.84 0.21 16.67
C LEU A 10 -1.06 0.78 15.27
N ALA A 11 0.02 0.90 14.49
CA ALA A 11 -0.06 1.39 13.13
C ALA A 11 1.06 0.88 12.22
N SER A 12 0.77 0.86 10.93
CA SER A 12 1.70 0.65 9.83
C SER A 12 1.59 1.81 8.85
N ILE A 13 2.73 2.43 8.55
CA ILE A 13 2.81 3.61 7.69
C ILE A 13 3.70 3.24 6.50
N LYS A 14 3.11 3.17 5.29
CA LYS A 14 3.87 2.92 4.06
C LYS A 14 4.61 4.19 3.66
N MET A 15 5.92 4.09 3.49
CA MET A 15 6.78 5.24 3.18
C MET A 15 7.09 5.35 1.68
N PRO A 16 7.57 6.52 1.20
CA PRO A 16 8.03 6.69 -0.17
C PRO A 16 9.13 5.69 -0.54
N THR A 17 9.11 5.19 -1.77
CA THR A 17 10.12 4.25 -2.28
C THR A 17 11.47 4.91 -2.57
N ASP A 18 11.49 6.24 -2.69
CA ASP A 18 12.69 7.03 -2.91
C ASP A 18 13.34 7.55 -1.61
N LEU A 19 12.85 7.12 -0.44
CA LEU A 19 13.30 7.59 0.88
C LEU A 19 14.82 7.50 1.07
N PHE A 20 15.44 6.43 0.54
CA PHE A 20 16.88 6.17 0.64
C PHE A 20 17.61 6.38 -0.69
N MET A 21 17.00 7.05 -1.68
CA MET A 21 17.69 7.37 -2.91
C MET A 21 18.72 8.49 -2.70
N PRO A 22 19.87 8.43 -3.39
CA PRO A 22 20.22 7.45 -4.44
C PRO A 22 20.85 6.13 -3.96
N GLN A 23 21.06 5.93 -2.67
CA GLN A 23 21.80 4.80 -2.11
C GLN A 23 21.04 3.48 -2.26
N ALA A 24 19.71 3.50 -2.13
CA ALA A 24 18.87 2.33 -2.29
C ALA A 24 17.45 2.68 -2.75
N GLY A 25 16.90 1.87 -3.66
CA GLY A 25 15.48 1.87 -4.01
C GLY A 25 14.81 0.69 -3.30
N VAL A 26 14.28 0.92 -2.10
CA VAL A 26 13.69 -0.12 -1.25
C VAL A 26 12.28 0.26 -0.81
N GLN A 27 11.43 -0.74 -0.63
CA GLN A 27 10.14 -0.52 -0.01
C GLN A 27 10.33 -0.38 1.49
N THR A 28 9.84 0.73 2.05
CA THR A 28 10.00 1.04 3.46
C THR A 28 8.64 1.25 4.11
N SER A 29 8.50 0.78 5.35
CA SER A 29 7.34 1.01 6.19
C SER A 29 7.80 1.32 7.61
N VAL A 30 7.03 2.15 8.32
CA VAL A 30 7.22 2.41 9.75
C VAL A 30 6.12 1.69 10.52
N TYR A 31 6.50 0.86 11.48
CA TYR A 31 5.57 0.14 12.35
C TYR A 31 5.61 0.72 13.77
N ILE A 32 4.46 1.11 14.29
CA ILE A 32 4.32 1.67 15.64
C ILE A 32 3.83 0.58 16.57
N PHE A 33 4.60 0.27 17.61
CA PHE A 33 4.24 -0.72 18.62
C PHE A 33 4.03 -0.08 19.98
N LYS A 34 3.03 -0.56 20.72
CA LYS A 34 2.95 -0.39 22.17
C LYS A 34 3.81 -1.46 22.82
N ALA A 35 4.82 -1.05 23.56
CA ALA A 35 5.71 -1.96 24.25
C ALA A 35 5.01 -2.64 25.45
N HIS A 36 5.46 -3.85 25.79
CA HIS A 36 5.02 -4.64 26.95
C HIS A 36 3.50 -4.92 27.07
N GLU A 37 2.76 -4.85 25.97
CA GLU A 37 1.36 -5.23 25.90
C GLU A 37 1.19 -6.24 24.77
N PRO A 38 0.76 -7.49 25.02
CA PRO A 38 0.49 -8.45 23.96
C PRO A 38 -0.60 -7.96 23.00
N HIS A 39 -0.44 -8.28 21.71
CA HIS A 39 -1.39 -7.84 20.69
C HIS A 39 -2.77 -8.46 20.86
N ASP A 40 -3.78 -7.60 20.84
CA ASP A 40 -5.19 -7.96 20.86
C ASP A 40 -5.72 -7.97 19.42
N TYR A 41 -5.99 -9.16 18.89
CA TYR A 41 -6.48 -9.34 17.52
C TYR A 41 -7.95 -8.92 17.35
N GLU A 42 -8.65 -8.53 18.42
CA GLU A 42 -9.97 -7.91 18.37
C GLU A 42 -9.90 -6.37 18.33
N LYS A 43 -8.69 -5.80 18.34
CA LYS A 43 -8.46 -4.38 18.11
C LYS A 43 -7.96 -4.12 16.69
N PRO A 44 -8.53 -3.14 15.98
CA PRO A 44 -8.03 -2.77 14.66
C PRO A 44 -6.67 -2.09 14.74
N VAL A 45 -5.86 -2.30 13.71
CA VAL A 45 -4.60 -1.62 13.47
C VAL A 45 -4.83 -0.52 12.43
N LYS A 46 -4.11 0.60 12.57
CA LYS A 46 -4.19 1.72 11.62
C LYS A 46 -3.18 1.52 10.48
N PHE A 47 -3.64 1.53 9.25
CA PHE A 47 -2.81 1.45 8.06
C PHE A 47 -2.87 2.78 7.31
N ILE A 48 -1.72 3.40 7.09
CA ILE A 48 -1.60 4.73 6.48
C ILE A 48 -0.68 4.66 5.26
N ASP A 49 -1.16 5.13 4.11
CA ASP A 49 -0.33 5.35 2.93
C ASP A 49 0.30 6.73 2.97
N PHE A 50 1.61 6.77 3.23
CA PHE A 50 2.40 7.99 3.24
C PHE A 50 3.48 7.98 2.15
N ARG A 51 3.24 7.25 1.05
CA ARG A 51 4.15 7.24 -0.11
C ARG A 51 4.37 8.61 -0.73
N ASN A 52 3.42 9.53 -0.55
CA ASN A 52 3.58 10.95 -0.89
C ASN A 52 3.78 11.77 0.40
N ASP A 53 5.02 11.87 0.84
CA ASP A 53 5.42 12.66 2.01
C ASP A 53 5.72 14.13 1.67
N GLY A 54 5.52 14.53 0.41
CA GLY A 54 5.75 15.89 -0.08
C GLY A 54 7.18 16.20 -0.51
N PHE A 55 8.08 15.20 -0.46
CA PHE A 55 9.43 15.32 -0.99
C PHE A 55 9.64 14.43 -2.21
N LYS A 56 10.52 14.88 -3.11
CA LYS A 56 11.09 14.06 -4.19
C LYS A 56 12.60 13.98 -4.01
N ARG A 57 13.09 12.76 -3.86
CA ARG A 57 14.51 12.47 -3.65
C ARG A 57 15.14 11.99 -4.95
N THR A 58 16.25 12.60 -5.33
CA THR A 58 16.97 12.27 -6.57
C THR A 58 18.47 12.28 -6.32
N LYS A 59 19.25 11.79 -7.29
CA LYS A 59 20.72 11.95 -7.28
C LYS A 59 21.17 13.41 -7.13
N ARG A 60 20.34 14.38 -7.53
CA ARG A 60 20.67 15.81 -7.52
C ARG A 60 20.28 16.51 -6.22
N GLY A 61 19.60 15.83 -5.30
CA GLY A 61 19.17 16.38 -4.02
C GLY A 61 17.71 16.11 -3.69
N LEU A 62 17.25 16.76 -2.61
CA LEU A 62 15.90 16.72 -2.05
C LEU A 62 15.11 17.92 -2.57
N ASN A 63 13.95 17.67 -3.18
CA ASN A 63 13.05 18.72 -3.65
C ASN A 63 11.71 18.64 -2.93
N GLU A 64 11.13 19.78 -2.59
CA GLU A 64 9.76 19.84 -2.08
C GLU A 64 8.77 19.88 -3.25
N THR A 65 7.78 18.98 -3.23
CA THR A 65 6.79 18.86 -4.32
C THR A 65 5.35 19.02 -3.86
N SER A 66 5.06 18.80 -2.58
CA SER A 66 3.68 18.84 -2.09
C SER A 66 3.61 19.20 -0.60
N ASN A 67 4.15 20.36 -0.23
CA ASN A 67 4.10 20.93 1.12
C ASN A 67 4.43 19.90 2.23
N PRO A 68 5.69 19.42 2.27
CA PRO A 68 6.10 18.35 3.18
C PRO A 68 5.86 18.72 4.64
N THR A 69 6.20 19.93 5.07
CA THR A 69 5.97 20.39 6.46
C THR A 69 4.54 20.14 6.91
N LYS A 70 3.55 20.57 6.11
CA LYS A 70 2.13 20.36 6.44
C LYS A 70 1.73 18.89 6.39
N ARG A 71 2.29 18.08 5.49
CA ARG A 71 2.04 16.63 5.43
C ARG A 71 2.53 15.91 6.69
N TYR A 72 3.73 16.23 7.17
CA TYR A 72 4.28 15.66 8.40
C TYR A 72 3.50 16.10 9.66
N GLU A 73 2.89 17.28 9.67
CA GLU A 73 1.97 17.68 10.73
C GLU A 73 0.62 16.94 10.65
N GLU A 74 0.07 16.83 9.44
CA GLU A 74 -1.26 16.27 9.22
C GLU A 74 -1.29 14.75 9.33
N ILE A 75 -0.20 14.02 9.02
CA ILE A 75 -0.14 12.57 9.26
C ILE A 75 -0.31 12.23 10.75
N ILE A 76 0.15 13.09 11.66
CA ILE A 76 -0.06 12.92 13.11
C ILE A 76 -1.55 13.03 13.44
N LYS A 77 -2.28 13.94 12.77
CA LYS A 77 -3.74 14.08 12.92
C LYS A 77 -4.45 12.85 12.38
N ILE A 78 -4.02 12.33 11.24
CA ILE A 78 -4.56 11.10 10.62
C ILE A 78 -4.33 9.90 11.56
N TYR A 79 -3.13 9.73 12.11
CA TYR A 79 -2.84 8.68 13.07
C TYR A 79 -3.74 8.76 14.33
N LYS A 80 -4.02 9.97 14.81
CA LYS A 80 -4.84 10.17 16.03
C LYS A 80 -6.33 9.99 15.79
N ALA A 81 -6.86 10.48 14.68
CA ALA A 81 -8.31 10.60 14.44
C ALA A 81 -8.85 9.73 13.30
N GLY A 82 -7.99 9.04 12.57
CA GLY A 82 -8.35 8.21 11.43
C GLY A 82 -9.12 8.99 10.37
N LEU A 83 -10.24 8.42 9.89
CA LEU A 83 -11.12 9.08 8.91
C LEU A 83 -11.75 10.38 9.40
N ASN A 84 -11.76 10.63 10.72
CA ASN A 84 -12.26 11.87 11.30
C ASN A 84 -11.20 12.98 11.38
N ALA A 85 -9.99 12.74 10.84
CA ALA A 85 -8.91 13.71 10.88
C ALA A 85 -9.23 14.98 10.09
N LYS A 86 -9.06 16.13 10.74
CA LYS A 86 -9.23 17.44 10.11
C LYS A 86 -7.94 17.85 9.40
N VAL A 87 -7.85 17.47 8.13
CA VAL A 87 -6.67 17.67 7.26
C VAL A 87 -7.05 18.32 5.92
N SER A 88 -6.06 18.81 5.17
CA SER A 88 -6.28 19.43 3.87
C SER A 88 -6.77 18.42 2.83
N LYS A 89 -8.00 18.57 2.35
CA LYS A 89 -8.53 17.75 1.24
C LYS A 89 -7.72 17.89 -0.04
N GLU A 90 -7.15 19.06 -0.29
CA GLU A 90 -6.28 19.31 -1.45
C GLU A 90 -4.99 18.48 -1.40
N LEU A 91 -4.42 18.29 -0.20
CA LEU A 91 -3.18 17.50 -0.04
C LEU A 91 -3.43 15.99 -0.01
N TRP A 92 -4.52 15.55 0.61
CA TRP A 92 -4.77 14.13 0.91
C TRP A 92 -5.82 13.46 0.02
N GLY A 93 -6.61 14.25 -0.72
CA GLY A 93 -7.71 13.72 -1.51
C GLY A 93 -8.78 13.04 -0.66
N ALA A 94 -9.21 11.85 -1.08
CA ALA A 94 -10.13 10.99 -0.34
C ALA A 94 -9.37 10.19 0.73
N LEU A 95 -9.65 10.48 1.99
CA LEU A 95 -8.89 9.93 3.13
C LEU A 95 -9.04 8.40 3.23
N GLU A 96 -10.15 7.85 2.75
CA GLU A 96 -10.45 6.41 2.67
C GLU A 96 -9.49 5.65 1.75
N THR A 97 -8.81 6.34 0.84
CA THR A 97 -7.83 5.72 -0.06
C THR A 97 -6.44 5.60 0.56
N ILE A 98 -6.14 6.40 1.60
CA ILE A 98 -4.84 6.45 2.25
C ILE A 98 -4.88 6.06 3.73
N TYR A 99 -6.06 5.83 4.30
CA TYR A 99 -6.24 5.40 5.68
C TYR A 99 -7.22 4.23 5.77
N ILE A 100 -6.81 3.16 6.46
CA ILE A 100 -7.61 1.97 6.67
C ILE A 100 -7.46 1.53 8.13
N GLU A 101 -8.57 1.20 8.79
CA GLU A 101 -8.55 0.41 10.02
C GLU A 101 -8.98 -1.02 9.69
N ASP A 102 -8.11 -1.98 9.96
CA ASP A 102 -8.38 -3.39 9.70
C ASP A 102 -7.65 -4.27 10.72
N PHE A 103 -8.04 -5.54 10.79
CA PHE A 103 -7.42 -6.55 11.65
C PHE A 103 -6.27 -7.24 10.93
N ILE A 104 -5.20 -7.57 11.65
CA ILE A 104 -4.13 -8.42 11.13
C ILE A 104 -4.46 -9.89 11.32
N ALA A 105 -3.90 -10.75 10.46
CA ALA A 105 -4.12 -12.19 10.50
C ALA A 105 -3.63 -12.80 11.84
N LYS A 106 -4.47 -13.64 12.45
CA LYS A 106 -4.06 -14.44 13.62
C LYS A 106 -2.95 -15.41 13.24
N PRO A 107 -2.13 -15.91 14.19
CA PRO A 107 -1.01 -16.80 13.89
C PRO A 107 -1.36 -18.08 13.11
N ARG A 108 -2.61 -18.54 13.21
CA ARG A 108 -3.16 -19.73 12.54
C ARG A 108 -3.89 -19.42 11.22
N GLU A 109 -4.09 -18.16 10.90
CA GLU A 109 -4.71 -17.71 9.65
C GLU A 109 -3.64 -17.51 8.57
N ASN A 110 -4.07 -17.46 7.30
CA ASN A 110 -3.17 -17.19 6.20
C ASN A 110 -2.55 -15.78 6.34
N LYS A 111 -1.27 -15.73 6.70
CA LYS A 111 -0.53 -14.49 6.96
C LYS A 111 -0.41 -13.60 5.73
N HIS A 112 -0.44 -14.16 4.52
CA HIS A 112 -0.34 -13.37 3.29
C HIS A 112 -1.59 -12.55 2.99
N ALA A 113 -2.72 -12.87 3.60
CA ALA A 113 -3.97 -12.16 3.34
C ALA A 113 -4.04 -10.80 4.06
N LYS A 114 -3.45 -10.69 5.27
CA LYS A 114 -3.55 -9.50 6.15
C LYS A 114 -2.31 -9.39 7.05
N ASP A 115 -1.17 -9.08 6.45
CA ASP A 115 0.11 -8.93 7.17
C ASP A 115 0.27 -7.53 7.79
N PHE A 116 1.49 -7.00 7.92
CA PHE A 116 1.70 -5.64 8.46
C PHE A 116 1.69 -4.56 7.39
N ASN A 117 1.64 -4.90 6.11
CA ASN A 117 1.82 -3.97 5.01
C ASN A 117 0.49 -3.36 4.59
N PHE A 118 0.48 -2.04 4.34
CA PHE A 118 -0.72 -1.31 3.91
C PHE A 118 -1.43 -1.98 2.72
N GLU A 119 -0.67 -2.48 1.75
CA GLU A 119 -1.21 -3.11 0.54
C GLU A 119 -2.05 -4.35 0.82
N ALA A 120 -1.76 -5.11 1.89
CA ALA A 120 -2.54 -6.28 2.28
C ALA A 120 -3.95 -5.91 2.82
N HIS A 121 -4.15 -4.65 3.21
CA HIS A 121 -5.40 -4.15 3.75
C HIS A 121 -6.19 -3.28 2.76
N GLN A 122 -5.61 -2.99 1.59
CA GLN A 122 -6.32 -2.29 0.53
C GLN A 122 -7.45 -3.16 -0.03
N LYS A 123 -8.65 -2.58 -0.11
CA LYS A 123 -9.78 -3.19 -0.82
C LYS A 123 -9.60 -2.99 -2.32
N ASN A 124 -8.74 -3.79 -2.92
CA ASN A 124 -8.58 -3.79 -4.37
C ASN A 124 -9.71 -4.64 -4.97
N GLU A 125 -10.59 -4.02 -5.77
CA GLU A 125 -11.50 -4.76 -6.64
C GLU A 125 -10.67 -5.48 -7.71
N THR A 126 -10.23 -6.68 -7.38
CA THR A 126 -9.40 -7.53 -8.24
C THR A 126 -10.24 -8.43 -9.14
N LYS A 127 -11.57 -8.31 -9.09
CA LYS A 127 -12.44 -9.08 -9.97
C LYS A 127 -12.27 -8.53 -11.40
N PRO A 128 -11.70 -9.32 -12.34
CA PRO A 128 -11.53 -8.85 -13.71
C PRO A 128 -12.90 -8.48 -14.27
N GLU A 129 -13.01 -7.32 -14.92
CA GLU A 129 -14.21 -6.99 -15.63
C GLU A 129 -14.37 -7.92 -16.84
N LEU A 130 -15.62 -8.24 -17.22
CA LEU A 130 -15.91 -9.01 -18.43
C LEU A 130 -15.24 -8.40 -19.67
N LYS A 131 -15.05 -7.07 -19.68
CA LYS A 131 -14.36 -6.34 -20.75
C LYS A 131 -12.89 -6.71 -20.85
N ASP A 132 -12.17 -6.81 -19.73
CA ASP A 132 -10.76 -7.20 -19.73
C ASP A 132 -10.60 -8.64 -20.20
N PHE A 133 -11.48 -9.53 -19.75
CA PHE A 133 -11.52 -10.92 -20.22
C PHE A 133 -11.72 -11.02 -21.74
N LYS A 134 -12.70 -10.29 -22.28
CA LYS A 134 -12.94 -10.22 -23.73
C LYS A 134 -11.75 -9.69 -24.50
N ARG A 135 -11.07 -8.66 -23.99
CA ARG A 135 -9.86 -8.09 -24.59
C ARG A 135 -8.75 -9.14 -24.65
N THR A 136 -8.47 -9.82 -23.54
CA THR A 136 -7.43 -10.85 -23.49
C THR A 136 -7.70 -11.99 -24.47
N ILE A 137 -8.95 -12.45 -24.60
CA ILE A 137 -9.31 -13.46 -25.60
C ILE A 137 -9.13 -12.93 -27.03
N ALA A 138 -9.57 -11.70 -27.31
CA ALA A 138 -9.44 -11.10 -28.63
C ALA A 138 -7.97 -10.92 -29.05
N ASP A 139 -7.12 -10.48 -28.12
CA ASP A 139 -5.68 -10.32 -28.35
C ASP A 139 -5.02 -11.67 -28.64
N TYR A 140 -5.37 -12.71 -27.87
CA TYR A 140 -4.89 -14.07 -28.08
C TYR A 140 -5.31 -14.64 -29.45
N LEU A 141 -6.59 -14.51 -29.81
CA LEU A 141 -7.09 -14.98 -31.12
C LEU A 141 -6.45 -14.20 -32.28
N SER A 142 -6.24 -12.89 -32.12
CA SER A 142 -5.59 -12.06 -33.13
C SER A 142 -4.13 -12.48 -33.32
N TYR A 143 -3.45 -12.84 -32.25
CA TYR A 143 -2.10 -13.41 -32.29
C TYR A 143 -2.08 -14.76 -33.01
N GLU A 144 -3.00 -15.69 -32.70
CA GLU A 144 -3.10 -16.98 -33.39
C GLU A 144 -3.39 -16.82 -34.89
N VAL A 145 -4.34 -15.95 -35.25
CA VAL A 145 -4.63 -15.63 -36.66
C VAL A 145 -3.39 -15.05 -37.35
N GLY A 146 -2.66 -14.17 -36.66
CA GLY A 146 -1.41 -13.60 -37.17
C GLY A 146 -0.32 -14.66 -37.41
N LEU A 147 -0.22 -15.69 -36.57
CA LEU A 147 0.69 -16.82 -36.76
C LEU A 147 0.31 -17.66 -37.98
N ILE A 148 -0.99 -17.97 -38.13
CA ILE A 148 -1.52 -18.71 -39.27
C ILE A 148 -1.21 -17.97 -40.58
N LEU A 149 -1.47 -16.66 -40.64
CA LEU A 149 -1.20 -15.82 -41.81
C LEU A 149 0.30 -15.75 -42.15
N LYS A 150 1.18 -15.95 -41.16
CA LYS A 150 2.64 -15.98 -41.33
C LYS A 150 3.19 -17.38 -41.63
N ASN A 151 2.34 -18.40 -41.80
CA ASN A 151 2.73 -19.82 -41.90
C ASN A 151 3.62 -20.28 -40.72
N GLN A 152 3.41 -19.70 -39.54
CA GLN A 152 4.11 -20.08 -38.32
C GLN A 152 3.16 -20.91 -37.45
N THR A 153 3.65 -22.02 -36.90
CA THR A 153 2.86 -22.85 -35.99
C THR A 153 2.84 -22.19 -34.61
N PRO A 154 1.68 -22.06 -33.94
CA PRO A 154 1.63 -21.59 -32.56
C PRO A 154 2.48 -22.49 -31.64
N PRO A 155 3.21 -21.91 -30.67
CA PRO A 155 3.89 -22.72 -29.65
C PRO A 155 2.85 -23.54 -28.87
N LYS A 156 3.17 -24.82 -28.61
CA LYS A 156 2.36 -25.75 -27.81
C LYS A 156 2.30 -25.35 -26.35
#